data_AF-A0A1G1Y1L5-F1
#
_entry.id   AF-A0A1G1Y1L5-F1
#
_cell.length_a   1.000
_cell.length_b   1.000
_cell.length_c   1.000
_cell.angle_alpha   90.00
_cell.angle_beta   90.00
_cell.angle_gamma   90.00
#
_symmetry.space_group_name_H-M   'P 1'
#
loop_
_entity.id
_entity.type
_entity.pdbx_description
1 polymer ?
#
loop_
_entity_poly.entity_id
_entity_poly.type
_entity_poly.pdbx_seq_one_letter_code
_entity_poly.pdbx_strand_id
1 'polypeptide(L)'
;MIDIQDIDFSGFADREQNLKKIGRFNSYQPMYYRPSVFFHSQKLFYLLQEILAQPSFKGYDQDRILVMALVHDDAEIVTGDIQAGNKSKMSAGQMKQVNQNEETAIEQLAKEFPSTISGYNYKSLLLEIYKKNTLESQLVKYFDRFDALGESLHELYGGNPAFAKNTVNEFGTIPLPTDYYVEQFNNYQKNYPLLADFIGTMSPLKKIFKPVNTQKILQSAAKHTPESLVKLTGNSDYDWWKKVLIARGGKGIIAELTTQKES
;
A
#
# COMPACT_ATOMS: atom_id res chain seq x y z
N MET A 1 20.00 -0.30 -7.70
CA MET A 1 18.62 0.06 -7.39
C MET A 1 18.40 1.46 -7.91
N ILE A 2 17.47 1.60 -8.83
CA ILE A 2 17.02 2.86 -9.40
C ILE A 2 16.48 3.76 -8.29
N ASP A 3 16.73 5.07 -8.39
CA ASP A 3 16.08 6.05 -7.53
C ASP A 3 14.77 6.53 -8.15
N ILE A 4 13.81 6.93 -7.31
CA ILE A 4 12.47 7.32 -7.77
C ILE A 4 12.51 8.49 -8.77
N GLN A 5 13.54 9.34 -8.68
CA GLN A 5 13.74 10.51 -9.55
C GLN A 5 14.26 10.12 -10.93
N ASP A 6 14.84 8.93 -11.08
CA ASP A 6 15.40 8.42 -12.33
C ASP A 6 14.35 7.67 -13.17
N ILE A 7 13.15 7.43 -12.62
CA ILE A 7 12.06 6.77 -13.34
C ILE A 7 11.33 7.80 -14.20
N ASP A 8 11.57 7.72 -15.51
CA ASP A 8 11.01 8.65 -16.48
C ASP A 8 9.56 8.32 -16.84
N PHE A 9 8.62 9.08 -16.28
CA PHE A 9 7.20 9.05 -16.65
C PHE A 9 6.86 10.00 -17.82
N SER A 10 7.85 10.45 -18.60
CA SER A 10 7.60 11.21 -19.82
C SER A 10 6.68 10.44 -20.77
N GLY A 11 5.63 11.10 -21.24
CA GLY A 11 4.59 10.48 -22.08
C GLY A 11 3.44 9.83 -21.30
N PHE A 12 3.53 9.66 -19.97
CA PHE A 12 2.41 9.23 -19.13
C PHE A 12 1.54 10.44 -18.75
N ALA A 13 0.87 11.02 -19.76
CA ALA A 13 0.09 12.24 -19.63
C ALA A 13 -0.93 12.17 -18.47
N ASP A 14 -0.95 13.22 -17.64
CA ASP A 14 -1.85 13.39 -16.49
C ASP A 14 -1.85 12.28 -15.42
N ARG A 15 -1.00 11.26 -15.54
CA ARG A 15 -0.93 10.12 -14.62
C ARG A 15 -0.82 10.56 -13.16
N GLU A 16 0.18 11.39 -12.85
CA GLU A 16 0.40 11.89 -11.50
C GLU A 16 -0.80 12.68 -10.98
N GLN A 17 -1.38 13.55 -11.81
CA GLN A 17 -2.51 14.39 -11.41
C GLN A 17 -3.75 13.53 -11.13
N ASN A 18 -3.99 12.50 -11.93
CA ASN A 18 -5.12 11.59 -11.76
C ASN A 18 -4.96 10.74 -10.50
N LEU A 19 -3.76 10.17 -10.26
CA LEU A 19 -3.48 9.41 -9.04
C LEU A 19 -3.50 10.28 -7.77
N LYS A 20 -3.22 11.58 -7.86
CA LYS A 20 -3.34 12.52 -6.73
C LYS A 20 -4.80 12.84 -6.37
N LYS A 21 -5.74 12.71 -7.31
CA LYS A 21 -7.18 12.95 -7.06
C LYS A 21 -7.86 11.78 -6.34
N ILE A 22 -7.27 10.59 -6.39
CA ILE A 22 -7.85 9.39 -5.79
C ILE A 22 -7.35 9.29 -4.35
N GLY A 23 -8.23 9.54 -3.39
CA GLY A 23 -7.98 9.30 -1.97
C GLY A 23 -8.14 7.82 -1.63
N ARG A 24 -7.24 7.29 -0.79
CA ARG A 24 -7.34 5.92 -0.27
C ARG A 24 -8.31 5.84 0.88
N PHE A 25 -8.79 4.64 1.21
CA PHE A 25 -9.60 4.36 2.41
C PHE A 25 -11.01 4.99 2.43
N ASN A 26 -11.68 5.14 1.29
CA ASN A 26 -12.93 5.90 1.19
C ASN A 26 -14.09 5.44 2.11
N SER A 27 -14.16 4.16 2.51
CA SER A 27 -15.15 3.62 3.46
C SER A 27 -14.89 4.00 4.93
N TYR A 28 -13.73 4.59 5.25
CA TYR A 28 -13.38 5.06 6.59
C TYR A 28 -13.27 6.59 6.55
N GLN A 29 -14.24 7.24 7.20
CA GLN A 29 -14.40 8.69 7.21
C GLN A 29 -14.62 9.18 8.65
N PRO A 30 -13.95 10.28 9.06
CA PRO A 30 -12.82 10.92 8.37
C PRO A 30 -11.55 10.04 8.43
N MET A 31 -10.59 10.30 7.53
CA MET A 31 -9.20 9.84 7.62
C MET A 31 -8.30 11.07 7.72
N TYR A 32 -7.78 11.33 8.91
CA TYR A 32 -7.08 12.57 9.25
C TYR A 32 -5.89 12.81 8.34
N TYR A 33 -5.14 11.79 7.94
CA TYR A 33 -3.94 11.90 7.12
C TYR A 33 -4.10 11.15 5.80
N ARG A 34 -5.28 11.28 5.15
CA ARG A 34 -5.62 10.52 3.93
C ARG A 34 -4.55 10.70 2.82
N PRO A 35 -3.84 9.65 2.44
CA PRO A 35 -2.93 9.70 1.30
C PRO A 35 -3.72 9.54 0.01
N SER A 36 -3.21 10.15 -1.05
CA SER A 36 -3.64 9.81 -2.40
C SER A 36 -2.97 8.51 -2.86
N VAL A 37 -3.52 7.86 -3.89
CA VAL A 37 -2.90 6.68 -4.53
C VAL A 37 -1.49 7.00 -5.01
N PHE A 38 -1.26 8.22 -5.54
CA PHE A 38 0.10 8.67 -5.89
C PHE A 38 1.10 8.57 -4.73
N PHE A 39 0.76 9.11 -3.55
CA PHE A 39 1.66 9.06 -2.39
C PHE A 39 1.80 7.65 -1.82
N HIS A 40 0.77 6.82 -1.93
CA HIS A 40 0.86 5.40 -1.59
C HIS A 40 1.89 4.67 -2.46
N SER A 41 1.86 4.85 -3.77
CA SER A 41 2.86 4.27 -4.67
C SER A 41 4.28 4.72 -4.33
N GLN A 42 4.48 5.98 -3.95
CA GLN A 42 5.79 6.47 -3.48
C GLN A 42 6.21 5.82 -2.15
N LYS A 43 5.31 5.71 -1.17
CA LYS A 43 5.60 5.04 0.10
C LYS A 43 5.96 3.57 -0.13
N LEU A 44 5.21 2.88 -0.99
CA LEU A 44 5.46 1.50 -1.37
C LEU A 44 6.86 1.33 -1.99
N PHE A 45 7.25 2.22 -2.91
CA PHE A 45 8.60 2.25 -3.49
C PHE A 45 9.68 2.33 -2.40
N TYR A 46 9.55 3.25 -1.44
CA TYR A 46 10.56 3.41 -0.37
C TYR A 46 10.62 2.19 0.57
N LEU A 47 9.47 1.60 0.91
CA LEU A 47 9.42 0.39 1.73
C LEU A 47 10.11 -0.80 1.04
N LEU A 48 9.88 -0.96 -0.28
CA LEU A 48 10.53 -1.99 -1.08
C LEU A 48 12.03 -1.71 -1.27
N GLN A 49 12.44 -0.46 -1.46
CA GLN A 49 13.86 -0.10 -1.60
C GLN A 49 14.67 -0.49 -0.34
N GLU A 50 14.09 -0.38 0.85
CA GLU A 50 14.72 -0.85 2.09
C GLU A 50 14.89 -2.38 2.12
N ILE A 51 13.91 -3.11 1.60
CA ILE A 51 13.85 -4.57 1.72
C ILE A 51 14.69 -5.24 0.65
N LEU A 52 14.67 -4.70 -0.57
CA LEU A 52 15.50 -5.17 -1.68
C LEU A 52 16.99 -4.93 -1.44
N ALA A 53 17.37 -4.03 -0.53
CA ALA A 53 18.76 -3.87 -0.10
C ALA A 53 19.31 -5.09 0.65
N GLN A 54 18.46 -6.03 1.10
CA GLN A 54 18.89 -7.21 1.84
C GLN A 54 19.57 -8.25 0.92
N PRO A 55 20.59 -8.99 1.41
CA PRO A 55 21.29 -10.00 0.61
C PRO A 55 20.40 -11.11 0.04
N SER A 56 19.28 -11.42 0.70
CA SER A 56 18.30 -12.42 0.24
C SER A 56 17.67 -12.08 -1.11
N PHE A 57 17.65 -10.80 -1.50
CA PHE A 57 17.13 -10.34 -2.78
C PHE A 57 18.23 -10.11 -3.83
N LYS A 58 19.46 -10.53 -3.56
CA LYS A 58 20.55 -10.49 -4.55
C LYS A 58 20.28 -11.50 -5.65
N GLY A 59 20.08 -11.01 -6.88
CA GLY A 59 19.81 -11.84 -8.06
C GLY A 59 18.40 -11.66 -8.64
N TYR A 60 17.50 -10.96 -7.93
CA TYR A 60 16.25 -10.49 -8.51
C TYR A 60 16.43 -9.18 -9.26
N ASP A 61 15.55 -8.91 -10.21
CA ASP A 61 15.49 -7.62 -10.88
C ASP A 61 14.83 -6.58 -9.96
N GLN A 62 15.66 -5.97 -9.10
CA GLN A 62 15.21 -5.04 -8.06
C GLN A 62 14.60 -3.77 -8.67
N ASP A 63 15.16 -3.28 -9.78
CA ASP A 63 14.68 -2.08 -10.46
C ASP A 63 13.28 -2.32 -11.03
N ARG A 64 13.05 -3.51 -11.60
CA ARG A 64 11.71 -3.92 -12.04
C ARG A 64 10.70 -3.95 -10.90
N ILE A 65 11.04 -4.51 -9.74
CA ILE A 65 10.14 -4.55 -8.57
C ILE A 65 9.79 -3.12 -8.11
N LEU A 66 10.78 -2.22 -8.11
CA LEU A 66 10.56 -0.82 -7.74
C LEU A 66 9.69 -0.08 -8.77
N VAL A 67 9.85 -0.35 -10.07
CA VAL A 67 8.97 0.20 -11.10
C VAL A 67 7.55 -0.36 -10.97
N MET A 68 7.41 -1.67 -10.69
CA MET A 68 6.11 -2.30 -10.39
C MET A 68 5.40 -1.59 -9.25
N ALA A 69 6.11 -1.27 -8.16
CA ALA A 69 5.57 -0.55 -7.02
C ALA A 69 4.96 0.81 -7.41
N LEU A 70 5.56 1.52 -8.35
CA LEU A 70 5.05 2.84 -8.74
C LEU A 70 3.79 2.75 -9.60
N VAL A 71 3.68 1.72 -10.45
CA VAL A 71 2.58 1.57 -11.43
C VAL A 71 1.46 0.64 -10.96
N HIS A 72 1.62 -0.04 -9.83
CA HIS A 72 0.73 -1.15 -9.42
C HIS A 72 -0.75 -0.81 -9.34
N ASP A 73 -1.08 0.45 -9.01
CA ASP A 73 -2.45 0.95 -8.88
C ASP A 73 -2.83 1.91 -10.03
N ASP A 74 -2.09 1.92 -11.16
CA ASP A 74 -2.42 2.81 -12.29
C ASP A 74 -3.82 2.52 -12.86
N ALA A 75 -4.28 1.27 -12.80
CA ALA A 75 -5.64 0.90 -13.18
C ALA A 75 -6.72 1.68 -12.42
N GLU A 76 -6.42 2.19 -11.22
CA GLU A 76 -7.34 3.00 -10.41
C GLU A 76 -7.63 4.37 -11.04
N ILE A 77 -6.80 4.86 -11.98
CA ILE A 77 -7.11 6.04 -12.80
C ILE A 77 -8.45 5.86 -13.53
N VAL A 78 -8.76 4.62 -13.93
CA VAL A 78 -9.99 4.28 -14.64
C VAL A 78 -11.05 3.70 -13.70
N THR A 79 -10.66 2.82 -12.78
CA THR A 79 -11.63 2.09 -11.93
C THR A 79 -12.02 2.80 -10.64
N GLY A 80 -11.20 3.76 -10.19
CA GLY A 80 -11.19 4.22 -8.80
C GLY A 80 -10.63 3.16 -7.83
N ASP A 81 -10.40 3.57 -6.58
CA ASP A 81 -9.96 2.69 -5.48
C ASP A 81 -11.14 1.86 -4.95
N ILE A 82 -11.09 0.54 -5.20
CA ILE A 82 -11.98 -0.43 -4.58
C ILE A 82 -11.25 -1.11 -3.42
N GLN A 83 -11.61 -0.70 -2.21
CA GLN A 83 -10.91 -1.09 -0.99
C GLN A 83 -10.96 -2.60 -0.71
N ALA A 84 -9.85 -3.12 -0.18
CA ALA A 84 -9.69 -4.54 0.15
C ALA A 84 -10.75 -5.09 1.11
N GLY A 85 -11.20 -4.27 2.08
CA GLY A 85 -12.29 -4.61 2.99
C GLY A 85 -13.61 -4.88 2.25
N ASN A 86 -13.98 -4.04 1.28
CA ASN A 86 -15.17 -4.22 0.45
C ASN A 86 -15.03 -5.45 -0.44
N LYS A 87 -13.87 -5.62 -1.09
CA LYS A 87 -13.54 -6.82 -1.89
C LYS A 87 -13.76 -8.11 -1.10
N SER A 88 -13.45 -8.13 0.21
CA SER A 88 -13.64 -9.31 1.07
C SER A 88 -15.10 -9.70 1.33
N LYS A 89 -16.05 -8.79 1.07
CA LYS A 89 -17.49 -8.99 1.30
C LYS A 89 -18.29 -9.14 0.01
N MET A 90 -17.65 -8.89 -1.15
CA MET A 90 -18.28 -9.06 -2.45
C MET A 90 -18.58 -10.53 -2.74
N SER A 91 -19.73 -10.78 -3.36
CA SER A 91 -20.06 -12.07 -3.95
C SER A 91 -19.09 -12.43 -5.09
N ALA A 92 -19.06 -13.71 -5.46
CA ALA A 92 -18.24 -14.17 -6.59
C ALA A 92 -18.57 -13.44 -7.91
N GLY A 93 -19.85 -13.12 -8.14
CA GLY A 93 -20.28 -12.35 -9.31
C GLY A 93 -19.76 -10.92 -9.30
N GLN A 94 -19.85 -10.22 -8.16
CA GLN A 94 -19.28 -8.88 -8.00
C GLN A 94 -17.76 -8.89 -8.14
N MET A 95 -17.07 -9.87 -7.55
CA MET A 95 -15.62 -10.01 -7.69
C MET A 95 -15.20 -10.26 -9.14
N LYS A 96 -15.96 -11.06 -9.88
CA LYS A 96 -15.73 -11.27 -11.32
C LYS A 96 -15.85 -9.96 -12.10
N GLN A 97 -16.85 -9.13 -11.79
CA GLN A 97 -17.01 -7.83 -12.44
C GLN A 97 -15.86 -6.88 -12.12
N VAL A 98 -15.42 -6.82 -10.85
CA VAL A 98 -14.25 -6.01 -10.44
C VAL A 98 -13.01 -6.43 -11.22
N ASN A 99 -12.75 -7.74 -11.30
CA ASN A 99 -11.60 -8.28 -12.05
C ASN A 99 -11.68 -7.95 -13.55
N GLN A 100 -12.86 -8.03 -14.16
CA GLN A 100 -13.06 -7.67 -15.56
C GLN A 100 -12.85 -6.16 -15.81
N ASN A 101 -13.30 -5.32 -14.88
CA ASN A 101 -13.10 -3.88 -14.97
C ASN A 101 -11.60 -3.53 -14.85
N GLU A 102 -10.88 -4.18 -13.94
CA GLU A 102 -9.44 -4.00 -13.76
C GLU A 102 -8.65 -4.44 -15.00
N GLU A 103 -8.94 -5.62 -15.57
CA GLU A 103 -8.33 -6.06 -16.83
C GLU A 103 -8.62 -5.08 -17.98
N THR A 104 -9.85 -4.59 -18.09
CA THR A 104 -10.25 -3.62 -19.12
C THR A 104 -9.51 -2.29 -18.93
N ALA A 105 -9.36 -1.82 -17.69
CA ALA A 105 -8.59 -0.61 -17.37
C ALA A 105 -7.11 -0.76 -17.74
N ILE A 106 -6.50 -1.91 -17.46
CA ILE A 106 -5.13 -2.21 -17.88
C ILE A 106 -5.00 -2.15 -19.40
N GLU A 107 -5.94 -2.74 -20.14
CA GLU A 107 -5.95 -2.69 -21.61
C GLU A 107 -6.13 -1.27 -22.17
N GLN A 108 -6.94 -0.44 -21.50
CA GLN A 108 -7.12 0.95 -21.86
C GLN A 108 -5.83 1.74 -21.65
N LEU A 109 -5.27 1.70 -20.44
CA LEU A 109 -4.05 2.44 -20.10
C LEU A 109 -2.85 2.01 -20.95
N ALA A 110 -2.74 0.72 -21.29
CA ALA A 110 -1.69 0.22 -22.17
C ALA A 110 -1.77 0.76 -23.61
N LYS A 111 -2.92 1.30 -24.04
CA LYS A 111 -3.08 1.98 -25.34
C LYS A 111 -2.81 3.47 -25.24
N GLU A 112 -3.09 4.07 -24.07
CA GLU A 112 -2.95 5.51 -23.83
C GLU A 112 -1.51 5.90 -23.45
N PHE A 113 -0.84 5.08 -22.65
CA PHE A 113 0.52 5.34 -22.17
C PHE A 113 1.60 4.67 -23.01
N PRO A 114 2.87 5.12 -22.90
CA PRO A 114 4.00 4.48 -23.54
C PRO A 114 4.04 2.97 -23.25
N SER A 115 4.42 2.19 -24.27
CA SER A 115 4.49 0.73 -24.15
C SER A 115 5.54 0.25 -23.13
N THR A 116 6.49 1.12 -22.76
CA THR A 116 7.56 0.83 -21.81
C THR A 116 7.73 1.93 -20.75
N ILE A 117 8.16 1.53 -19.56
CA ILE A 117 8.59 2.41 -18.46
C ILE A 117 9.92 1.87 -17.91
N SER A 118 10.96 2.71 -17.86
CA SER A 118 12.32 2.29 -17.45
C SER A 118 12.84 1.01 -18.16
N GLY A 119 12.52 0.86 -19.45
CA GLY A 119 12.92 -0.31 -20.25
C GLY A 119 12.04 -1.56 -20.08
N TYR A 120 11.06 -1.56 -19.17
CA TYR A 120 10.13 -2.67 -18.97
C TYR A 120 8.82 -2.46 -19.72
N ASN A 121 8.20 -3.53 -20.23
CA ASN A 121 6.88 -3.44 -20.86
C ASN A 121 5.80 -3.09 -19.82
N TYR A 122 5.19 -1.91 -19.96
CA TYR A 122 4.26 -1.35 -18.98
C TYR A 122 3.04 -2.24 -18.74
N LYS A 123 2.39 -2.70 -19.82
CA LYS A 123 1.24 -3.60 -19.74
C LYS A 123 1.57 -4.92 -19.04
N SER A 124 2.74 -5.50 -19.34
CA SER A 124 3.20 -6.73 -18.70
C SER A 124 3.40 -6.56 -17.19
N LEU A 125 3.92 -5.41 -16.74
CA LEU A 125 4.05 -5.13 -15.30
C LEU A 125 2.67 -5.13 -14.61
N LEU A 126 1.70 -4.39 -15.16
CA LEU A 126 0.35 -4.33 -14.60
C LEU A 126 -0.33 -5.71 -14.54
N LEU A 127 -0.27 -6.47 -15.64
CA LEU A 127 -0.85 -7.81 -15.69
C LEU A 127 -0.19 -8.77 -14.71
N GLU A 128 1.12 -8.67 -14.50
CA GLU A 128 1.82 -9.52 -13.54
C GLU A 128 1.43 -9.21 -12.10
N ILE A 129 1.35 -7.92 -11.74
CA ILE A 129 0.89 -7.45 -10.44
C ILE A 129 -0.53 -7.94 -10.16
N TYR A 130 -1.43 -7.81 -11.14
CA TYR A 130 -2.81 -8.27 -11.06
C TYR A 130 -2.88 -9.80 -10.84
N LYS A 131 -2.11 -10.58 -11.61
CA LYS A 131 -2.09 -12.06 -11.53
C LYS A 131 -1.39 -12.62 -10.30
N LYS A 132 -0.42 -11.90 -9.72
CA LYS A 132 0.34 -12.30 -8.52
C LYS A 132 1.03 -13.67 -8.64
N ASN A 133 1.51 -14.00 -9.84
CA ASN A 133 2.07 -15.32 -10.16
C ASN A 133 3.61 -15.38 -10.09
N THR A 134 4.27 -14.28 -9.75
CA THR A 134 5.73 -14.19 -9.59
C THR A 134 6.09 -13.80 -8.16
N LEU A 135 7.34 -14.02 -7.75
CA LEU A 135 7.80 -13.59 -6.43
C LEU A 135 7.71 -12.06 -6.32
N GLU A 136 8.10 -11.37 -7.38
CA GLU A 136 8.12 -9.92 -7.51
C GLU A 136 6.72 -9.32 -7.32
N SER A 137 5.72 -9.83 -8.03
CA SER A 137 4.33 -9.36 -7.88
C SER A 137 3.75 -9.68 -6.51
N GLN A 138 4.09 -10.83 -5.92
CA GLN A 138 3.67 -11.16 -4.56
C GLN A 138 4.34 -10.27 -3.51
N LEU A 139 5.62 -9.92 -3.70
CA LEU A 139 6.34 -9.00 -2.84
C LEU A 139 5.72 -7.60 -2.89
N VAL A 140 5.46 -7.07 -4.09
CA VAL A 140 4.77 -5.78 -4.27
C VAL A 140 3.40 -5.80 -3.59
N LYS A 141 2.59 -6.85 -3.81
CA LYS A 141 1.26 -6.96 -3.17
C LYS A 141 1.30 -7.28 -1.68
N TYR A 142 2.39 -7.81 -1.15
CA TYR A 142 2.59 -7.92 0.30
C TYR A 142 2.82 -6.54 0.90
N PHE A 143 3.71 -5.75 0.28
CA PHE A 143 4.05 -4.42 0.78
C PHE A 143 2.95 -3.38 0.56
N ASP A 144 2.13 -3.51 -0.49
CA ASP A 144 0.89 -2.73 -0.69
C ASP A 144 -0.01 -2.85 0.57
N ARG A 145 -0.26 -4.08 1.03
CA ARG A 145 -1.01 -4.33 2.28
C ARG A 145 -0.26 -3.87 3.53
N PHE A 146 1.07 -3.91 3.53
CA PHE A 146 1.87 -3.52 4.68
C PHE A 146 1.82 -2.00 4.87
N ASP A 147 1.90 -1.25 3.77
CA ASP A 147 1.69 0.19 3.77
C ASP A 147 0.27 0.53 4.23
N ALA A 148 -0.75 -0.20 3.76
CA ALA A 148 -2.14 0.00 4.22
C ALA A 148 -2.33 -0.28 5.72
N LEU A 149 -1.64 -1.27 6.29
CA LEU A 149 -1.59 -1.47 7.75
C LEU A 149 -0.87 -0.31 8.45
N GLY A 150 0.24 0.18 7.88
CA GLY A 150 0.96 1.37 8.35
C GLY A 150 0.08 2.61 8.38
N GLU A 151 -0.64 2.91 7.30
CA GLU A 151 -1.64 3.98 7.17
C GLU A 151 -2.74 3.84 8.24
N SER A 152 -3.25 2.63 8.45
CA SER A 152 -4.30 2.36 9.45
C SER A 152 -3.81 2.60 10.89
N LEU A 153 -2.59 2.17 11.20
CA LEU A 153 -1.95 2.43 12.49
C LEU A 153 -1.62 3.92 12.65
N HIS A 154 -1.24 4.59 11.57
CA HIS A 154 -0.98 6.02 11.55
C HIS A 154 -2.21 6.81 11.99
N GLU A 155 -3.39 6.48 11.47
CA GLU A 155 -4.66 7.09 11.90
C GLU A 155 -4.94 6.88 13.40
N LEU A 156 -4.77 5.64 13.89
CA LEU A 156 -4.98 5.32 15.30
C LEU A 156 -4.02 6.09 16.22
N TYR A 157 -2.73 6.09 15.92
CA TYR A 157 -1.74 6.84 16.71
C TYR A 157 -1.90 8.35 16.58
N GLY A 158 -2.50 8.81 15.48
CA GLY A 158 -2.89 10.20 15.23
C GLY A 158 -4.16 10.63 15.96
N GLY A 159 -4.82 9.70 16.66
CA GLY A 159 -6.01 9.96 17.48
C GLY A 159 -7.34 9.79 16.75
N ASN A 160 -7.36 9.15 15.58
CA ASN A 160 -8.59 8.99 14.80
C ASN A 160 -9.43 7.79 15.31
N PRO A 161 -10.60 8.01 15.95
CA PRO A 161 -11.44 6.93 16.43
C PRO A 161 -12.20 6.19 15.33
N ALA A 162 -12.28 6.73 14.10
CA ALA A 162 -12.93 6.06 12.96
C ALA A 162 -12.21 4.76 12.58
N PHE A 163 -10.90 4.69 12.81
CA PHE A 163 -10.08 3.50 12.54
C PHE A 163 -10.09 2.47 13.69
N ALA A 164 -10.81 2.75 14.77
CA ALA A 164 -11.00 1.84 15.91
C ALA A 164 -12.37 1.15 15.93
N LYS A 165 -13.12 1.23 14.83
CA LYS A 165 -14.48 0.69 14.71
C LYS A 165 -14.67 0.06 13.32
N ASN A 166 -15.56 -0.92 13.24
CA ASN A 166 -16.05 -1.40 11.96
C ASN A 166 -16.81 -0.28 11.24
N THR A 167 -16.76 -0.29 9.90
CA THR A 167 -17.62 0.55 9.07
C THR A 167 -18.72 -0.30 8.43
N VAL A 168 -19.84 0.31 8.07
CA VAL A 168 -20.98 -0.37 7.43
C VAL A 168 -21.28 0.35 6.13
N ASN A 169 -21.30 -0.40 5.03
CA ASN A 169 -21.64 0.10 3.70
C ASN A 169 -22.52 -0.91 2.96
N GLU A 170 -22.71 -0.72 1.64
CA GLU A 170 -23.53 -1.57 0.79
C GLU A 170 -23.05 -3.04 0.71
N PHE A 171 -21.81 -3.32 1.10
CA PHE A 171 -21.25 -4.67 1.17
C PHE A 171 -21.36 -5.29 2.59
N GLY A 172 -21.99 -4.58 3.53
CA GLY A 172 -22.22 -5.02 4.90
C GLY A 172 -21.21 -4.45 5.90
N THR A 173 -20.96 -5.17 6.99
CA THR A 173 -20.00 -4.76 8.02
C THR A 173 -18.58 -5.07 7.57
N ILE A 174 -17.82 -4.01 7.32
CA ILE A 174 -16.40 -4.08 6.99
C ILE A 174 -15.60 -4.06 8.31
N PRO A 175 -14.70 -5.03 8.52
CA PRO A 175 -13.88 -5.10 9.75
C PRO A 175 -13.01 -3.87 9.94
N LEU A 176 -12.44 -3.70 11.13
CA LEU A 176 -11.36 -2.72 11.35
C LEU A 176 -10.22 -2.97 10.36
N PRO A 177 -9.62 -1.93 9.75
CA PRO A 177 -8.51 -2.11 8.82
C PRO A 177 -7.36 -2.91 9.43
N THR A 178 -7.00 -2.61 10.68
CA THR A 178 -5.91 -3.31 11.38
C THR A 178 -6.21 -4.80 11.55
N ASP A 179 -7.44 -5.16 11.90
CA ASP A 179 -7.83 -6.56 12.10
C ASP A 179 -7.82 -7.31 10.76
N TYR A 180 -8.36 -6.67 9.72
CA TYR A 180 -8.33 -7.20 8.36
C TYR A 180 -6.91 -7.48 7.89
N TYR A 181 -6.00 -6.50 7.95
CA TYR A 181 -4.65 -6.68 7.44
C TYR A 181 -3.84 -7.67 8.29
N VAL A 182 -3.99 -7.66 9.62
CA VAL A 182 -3.36 -8.67 10.49
C VAL A 182 -3.83 -10.08 10.14
N GLU A 183 -5.12 -10.28 9.89
CA GLU A 183 -5.66 -11.56 9.41
C GLU A 183 -5.06 -11.95 8.05
N GLN A 184 -4.98 -10.99 7.11
CA GLN A 184 -4.38 -11.25 5.79
C GLN A 184 -2.91 -11.67 5.88
N PHE A 185 -2.13 -11.06 6.78
CA PHE A 185 -0.72 -11.43 6.99
C PHE A 185 -0.56 -12.77 7.70
N ASN A 186 -1.43 -13.08 8.68
CA ASN A 186 -1.40 -14.38 9.33
C ASN A 186 -1.80 -15.53 8.37
N ASN A 187 -2.40 -15.19 7.22
CA ASN A 187 -2.69 -16.11 6.11
C ASN A 187 -1.71 -15.98 4.93
N TYR A 188 -0.48 -15.48 5.14
CA TYR A 188 0.46 -15.20 4.06
C TYR A 188 0.80 -16.42 3.20
N GLN A 189 0.86 -17.64 3.75
CA GLN A 189 1.18 -18.84 2.97
C GLN A 189 0.14 -19.10 1.87
N LYS A 190 -1.12 -18.75 2.12
CA LYS A 190 -2.20 -18.82 1.12
C LYS A 190 -2.14 -17.64 0.15
N ASN A 191 -1.87 -16.45 0.67
CA ASN A 191 -1.96 -15.21 -0.10
C ASN A 191 -0.72 -14.92 -0.96
N TYR A 192 0.45 -15.37 -0.51
CA TYR A 192 1.78 -15.09 -1.04
C TYR A 192 2.70 -16.32 -0.90
N PRO A 193 2.33 -17.47 -1.50
CA PRO A 193 3.07 -18.72 -1.31
C PRO A 193 4.55 -18.63 -1.72
N LEU A 194 4.89 -17.79 -2.69
CA LEU A 194 6.28 -17.65 -3.16
C LEU A 194 7.16 -16.88 -2.16
N LEU A 195 6.57 -16.10 -1.25
CA LEU A 195 7.31 -15.40 -0.19
C LEU A 195 7.66 -16.30 0.99
N ALA A 196 7.26 -17.58 1.00
CA ALA A 196 7.40 -18.45 2.17
C ALA A 196 8.83 -18.50 2.73
N ASP A 197 9.84 -18.54 1.85
CA ASP A 197 11.26 -18.61 2.23
C ASP A 197 11.83 -17.26 2.73
N PHE A 198 11.14 -16.16 2.47
CA PHE A 198 11.52 -14.82 2.88
C PHE A 198 10.84 -14.38 4.18
N ILE A 199 9.75 -15.04 4.57
CA ILE A 199 8.96 -14.70 5.75
C ILE A 199 9.62 -15.30 7.00
N GLY A 200 10.25 -14.43 7.78
CA GLY A 200 10.98 -14.75 9.00
C GLY A 200 10.24 -14.38 10.29
N THR A 201 10.98 -13.90 11.28
CA THR A 201 10.46 -13.53 12.60
C THR A 201 10.42 -12.01 12.84
N MET A 202 11.04 -11.22 11.96
CA MET A 202 11.17 -9.77 12.13
C MET A 202 10.33 -9.01 11.12
N SER A 203 9.84 -7.85 11.55
CA SER A 203 9.13 -6.91 10.69
C SER A 203 10.03 -6.46 9.52
N PRO A 204 9.47 -6.21 8.32
CA PRO A 204 8.06 -6.40 7.94
C PRO A 204 7.74 -7.84 7.50
N LEU A 205 8.74 -8.62 7.09
CA LEU A 205 8.57 -9.99 6.61
C LEU A 205 8.53 -11.00 7.76
N LYS A 206 7.42 -11.03 8.51
CA LYS A 206 7.27 -11.94 9.66
C LYS A 206 6.08 -12.89 9.54
N LYS A 207 6.22 -14.05 10.19
CA LYS A 207 5.23 -15.12 10.22
C LYS A 207 3.94 -14.76 10.96
N ILE A 208 4.03 -13.95 12.01
CA ILE A 208 2.90 -13.67 12.91
C ILE A 208 2.80 -12.19 13.17
N PHE A 209 1.64 -11.63 12.85
CA PHE A 209 1.21 -10.30 13.24
C PHE A 209 0.31 -10.41 14.46
N LYS A 210 0.61 -9.59 15.47
CA LYS A 210 -0.17 -9.55 16.70
C LYS A 210 -1.42 -8.71 16.48
N PRO A 211 -2.57 -9.09 17.08
CA PRO A 211 -3.75 -8.24 17.10
C PRO A 211 -3.44 -6.85 17.66
N VAL A 212 -4.09 -5.83 17.10
CA VAL A 212 -3.89 -4.43 17.49
C VAL A 212 -4.93 -4.05 18.55
N ASN A 213 -4.48 -3.61 19.73
CA ASN A 213 -5.39 -3.06 20.74
C ASN A 213 -5.66 -1.58 20.44
N THR A 214 -6.65 -1.32 19.59
CA THR A 214 -7.00 0.02 19.11
C THR A 214 -7.38 0.97 20.25
N GLN A 215 -8.12 0.48 21.25
CA GLN A 215 -8.51 1.27 22.42
C GLN A 215 -7.31 1.74 23.25
N LYS A 216 -6.35 0.85 23.49
CA LYS A 216 -5.12 1.19 24.20
C LYS A 216 -4.29 2.22 23.43
N ILE A 217 -4.23 2.10 22.10
CA ILE A 217 -3.50 3.08 21.27
C ILE A 217 -4.16 4.46 21.40
N LEU A 218 -5.49 4.54 21.25
CA LEU A 218 -6.24 5.80 21.31
C LEU A 218 -6.09 6.53 22.65
N GLN A 219 -5.94 5.82 23.77
CA GLN A 219 -5.72 6.42 25.09
C GLN A 219 -4.43 7.26 25.18
N SER A 220 -3.44 6.96 24.33
CA SER A 220 -2.14 7.64 24.27
C SER A 220 -1.91 8.39 22.96
N ALA A 221 -2.92 8.41 22.09
CA ALA A 221 -2.79 8.97 20.76
C ALA A 221 -2.77 10.50 20.78
N ALA A 222 -2.04 11.08 19.83
CA ALA A 222 -1.91 12.52 19.68
C ALA A 222 -1.69 12.87 18.21
N LYS A 223 -2.06 14.09 17.84
CA LYS A 223 -1.82 14.60 16.48
C LYS A 223 -0.35 14.42 16.08
N HIS A 224 -0.11 14.00 14.83
CA HIS A 224 1.25 13.79 14.36
C HIS A 224 1.98 15.12 14.18
N THR A 225 3.23 15.14 14.64
CA THR A 225 4.20 16.20 14.39
C THR A 225 5.49 15.55 13.90
N PRO A 226 6.40 16.29 13.25
CA PRO A 226 7.71 15.73 12.88
C PRO A 226 8.44 15.06 14.06
N GLU A 227 8.30 15.62 15.27
CA GLU A 227 8.87 15.08 16.50
C GLU A 227 8.15 13.84 17.02
N SER A 228 6.83 13.71 16.78
CA SER A 228 6.09 12.50 17.17
C SER A 228 6.43 11.31 16.26
N LEU A 229 6.72 11.57 14.98
CA LEU A 229 7.02 10.50 14.00
C LEU A 229 8.28 9.70 14.36
N VAL A 230 9.29 10.36 14.93
CA VAL A 230 10.55 9.71 15.33
C VAL A 230 10.48 8.96 16.68
N LYS A 231 9.40 9.14 17.45
CA LYS A 231 9.21 8.41 18.72
C LYS A 231 8.71 7.00 18.46
N LEU A 232 9.30 6.03 19.17
CA LEU A 232 8.84 4.64 19.14
C LEU A 232 7.48 4.54 19.84
N THR A 233 6.55 3.81 19.22
CA THR A 233 5.24 3.53 19.79
C THR A 233 5.18 2.20 20.52
N GLY A 234 6.23 1.38 20.38
CA GLY A 234 6.25 0.00 20.88
C GLY A 234 5.55 -0.98 19.94
N ASN A 235 4.98 -0.51 18.84
CA ASN A 235 4.54 -1.37 17.74
C ASN A 235 5.66 -1.43 16.69
N SER A 236 6.40 -2.55 16.67
CA SER A 236 7.55 -2.74 15.78
C SER A 236 7.24 -2.54 14.29
N ASP A 237 6.02 -2.86 13.83
CA ASP A 237 5.67 -2.77 12.41
C ASP A 237 5.45 -1.32 12.00
N TYR A 238 4.71 -0.57 12.82
CA TYR A 238 4.49 0.86 12.61
C TYR A 238 5.77 1.67 12.79
N ASP A 239 6.58 1.32 13.79
CA ASP A 239 7.87 1.98 14.04
C ASP A 239 8.84 1.75 12.86
N TRP A 240 8.89 0.53 12.31
CA TRP A 240 9.67 0.25 11.10
C TRP A 240 9.14 1.01 9.89
N TRP A 241 7.83 0.97 9.65
CA TRP A 241 7.17 1.67 8.55
C TRP A 241 7.50 3.17 8.56
N LYS A 242 7.28 3.87 9.70
CA LYS A 242 7.62 5.29 9.84
C LYS A 242 9.11 5.54 9.61
N LYS A 243 9.98 4.74 10.23
CA LYS A 243 11.43 4.92 10.13
C LYS A 243 11.89 4.90 8.68
N VAL A 244 11.43 3.94 7.88
CA VAL A 244 11.80 3.82 6.48
C VAL A 244 11.28 5.00 5.67
N LEU A 245 10.01 5.36 5.85
CA LEU A 245 9.40 6.48 5.13
C LEU A 245 10.07 7.81 5.43
N ILE A 246 10.43 8.07 6.68
CA ILE A 246 11.16 9.29 7.07
C ILE A 246 12.58 9.29 6.47
N ALA A 247 13.27 8.14 6.55
CA ALA A 247 14.65 8.03 6.09
C ALA A 247 14.79 8.18 4.57
N ARG A 248 13.84 7.64 3.78
CA ARG A 248 13.91 7.61 2.31
C ARG A 248 13.05 8.67 1.62
N GLY A 249 11.91 9.04 2.21
CA GLY A 249 10.92 9.92 1.59
C GLY A 249 11.17 11.43 1.77
N GLY A 250 12.08 11.81 2.68
CA GLY A 250 12.45 13.21 2.90
C GLY A 250 11.28 14.11 3.33
N LYS A 251 11.40 15.42 3.05
CA LYS A 251 10.45 16.44 3.54
C LYS A 251 9.03 16.26 3.01
N GLY A 252 8.86 15.79 1.76
CA GLY A 252 7.54 15.60 1.15
C GLY A 252 6.71 14.55 1.88
N ILE A 253 7.31 13.39 2.16
CA ILE A 253 6.64 12.33 2.93
C ILE A 253 6.39 12.75 4.39
N ILE A 254 7.32 13.47 5.03
CA ILE A 254 7.07 13.98 6.38
C ILE A 254 5.87 14.93 6.42
N ALA A 255 5.76 15.84 5.44
CA ALA A 255 4.61 16.74 5.33
C ALA A 255 3.30 15.97 5.15
N GLU A 256 3.31 14.94 4.30
CA GLU A 256 2.15 14.06 4.08
C GLU A 256 1.72 13.32 5.35
N LEU A 257 2.66 12.85 6.17
CA LEU A 257 2.42 12.13 7.43
C LEU A 257 2.08 13.03 8.63
N THR A 258 2.10 14.35 8.47
CA THR A 258 1.84 15.30 9.58
C THR A 258 0.74 16.30 9.29
N THR A 259 0.42 16.50 8.01
CA THR A 259 -0.65 17.42 7.60
C THR A 259 -1.99 16.71 7.72
N GLN A 260 -2.76 17.10 8.73
CA GLN A 260 -4.14 16.66 8.84
C GLN A 260 -5.00 17.30 7.73
N LYS A 261 -5.64 16.46 6.92
CA LYS A 261 -6.45 16.83 5.76
C LYS A 261 -7.95 16.81 6.03
N GLU A 262 -8.38 16.01 7.00
CA GLU A 262 -9.79 15.81 7.35
C GLU A 262 -9.99 15.96 8.86
N SER A 263 -11.20 16.32 9.28
CA SER A 263 -11.59 16.52 10.69
C SER A 263 -12.99 16.03 10.95
#